data_AF-A0A6P0XJ91-F1
#
_entry.id   AF-A0A6P0XJ91-F1
#
_cell.length_a   1.000
_cell.length_b   1.000
_cell.length_c   1.000
_cell.angle_alpha   90.00
_cell.angle_beta   90.00
_cell.angle_gamma   90.00
#
_symmetry.space_group_name_H-M   'P 1'
#
loop_
_entity.id
_entity.type
_entity.pdbx_description
1 polymer ?
#
loop_
_entity_poly.entity_id
_entity_poly.type
_entity_poly.pdbx_seq_one_letter_code
_entity_poly.pdbx_strand_id
1 'polypeptide(L)'
;MILDTAPLANYLGLFGLICYILTLLPTILRIVFPITKKTELPKFLLKYRRQIGVIAFLFAFAHGVLLLSKRNFDIFDSQTYSIYATGVVTLIVFALLAITSNDWSIKKMKKNWKKLH
;
A
#
# COMPACT_ATOMS: atom_id res chain seq x y z
N MET A 1 -24.14 -11.84 20.38
CA MET A 1 -23.02 -12.52 19.70
C MET A 1 -22.86 -11.86 18.33
N ILE A 2 -22.12 -10.75 18.28
CA ILE A 2 -21.92 -9.95 17.05
C ILE A 2 -20.50 -10.28 16.60
N LEU A 3 -20.39 -10.87 15.42
CA LEU A 3 -19.19 -11.52 14.89
C LEU A 3 -17.88 -10.74 15.10
N ASP A 4 -16.89 -11.48 15.59
CA ASP A 4 -15.45 -11.29 15.41
C ASP A 4 -15.11 -10.97 13.95
N THR A 5 -15.23 -9.70 13.58
CA THR A 5 -14.81 -9.16 12.27
C THR A 5 -13.40 -8.58 12.34
N ALA A 6 -12.71 -8.71 13.49
CA ALA A 6 -11.29 -8.40 13.65
C ALA A 6 -10.38 -9.22 12.69
N PRO A 7 -10.61 -10.52 12.42
CA PRO A 7 -9.74 -11.28 11.55
C PRO A 7 -9.76 -10.74 10.11
N LEU A 8 -10.94 -10.41 9.57
CA LEU A 8 -11.02 -9.94 8.18
C LEU A 8 -10.24 -8.63 7.96
N ALA A 9 -10.44 -7.63 8.81
CA ALA A 9 -9.70 -6.37 8.71
C ALA A 9 -8.18 -6.62 8.84
N ASN A 10 -7.76 -7.51 9.75
CA ASN A 10 -6.35 -7.85 9.92
C ASN A 10 -5.77 -8.58 8.70
N TYR A 11 -6.51 -9.51 8.09
CA TYR A 11 -6.08 -10.20 6.87
C TYR A 11 -5.94 -9.21 5.71
N LEU A 12 -6.88 -8.28 5.54
CA LEU A 12 -6.78 -7.23 4.51
C LEU A 12 -5.56 -6.35 4.75
N GLY A 13 -5.28 -5.96 5.99
CA GLY A 13 -4.07 -5.22 6.35
C GLY A 13 -2.79 -6.00 6.02
N LEU A 14 -2.74 -7.29 6.36
CA LEU A 14 -1.62 -8.17 6.07
C LEU A 14 -1.41 -8.35 4.56
N PHE A 15 -2.46 -8.59 3.78
CA PHE A 15 -2.35 -8.70 2.33
C PHE A 15 -1.90 -7.40 1.68
N GLY A 16 -2.40 -6.25 2.16
CA GLY A 16 -1.92 -4.94 1.75
C GLY A 16 -0.42 -4.77 1.99
N LEU A 17 0.05 -5.15 3.18
CA LEU A 17 1.47 -5.12 3.53
C LEU A 17 2.31 -6.06 2.66
N ILE A 18 1.88 -7.30 2.46
CA ILE A 18 2.59 -8.27 1.61
C ILE A 18 2.69 -7.74 0.17
N CYS A 19 1.60 -7.25 -0.41
CA CYS A 19 1.62 -6.65 -1.74
C CYS A 19 2.58 -5.46 -1.79
N TYR A 20 2.57 -4.58 -0.79
CA TYR A 20 3.50 -3.44 -0.73
C TYR A 20 4.96 -3.91 -0.67
N ILE A 21 5.29 -4.91 0.17
CA ILE A 21 6.63 -5.51 0.22
C ILE A 21 7.03 -6.06 -1.14
N LEU A 22 6.14 -6.75 -1.85
CA LEU A 22 6.42 -7.28 -3.19
C LEU A 22 6.74 -6.18 -4.22
N THR A 23 6.28 -4.94 -4.01
CA THR A 23 6.66 -3.81 -4.89
C THR A 23 8.11 -3.36 -4.67
N LEU A 24 8.63 -3.47 -3.44
CA LEU A 24 9.97 -3.00 -3.05
C LEU A 24 11.03 -4.10 -3.15
N LEU A 25 10.64 -5.34 -2.85
CA LEU A 25 11.48 -6.53 -2.83
C LEU A 25 12.40 -6.68 -4.06
N PRO A 26 11.94 -6.55 -5.32
CA PRO A 26 12.81 -6.77 -6.47
C PRO A 26 13.94 -5.74 -6.57
N THR A 27 13.73 -4.50 -6.12
CA THR A 27 14.78 -3.47 -6.11
C THR A 27 15.83 -3.78 -5.05
N ILE A 28 15.38 -4.15 -3.83
CA ILE A 28 16.26 -4.50 -2.72
C ILE A 28 17.10 -5.73 -3.08
N LEU A 29 16.48 -6.79 -3.61
CA LEU A 29 17.19 -8.00 -4.05
C LEU A 29 18.27 -7.70 -5.08
N ARG A 30 18.00 -6.82 -6.04
CA ARG A 30 18.97 -6.44 -7.09
C ARG A 30 20.15 -5.61 -6.56
N ILE A 31 19.96 -4.87 -5.47
CA ILE A 31 21.00 -4.05 -4.83
C ILE A 31 21.86 -4.93 -3.92
N VAL A 32 21.24 -5.70 -3.02
CA VAL A 32 21.94 -6.51 -2.01
C VAL A 32 22.55 -7.77 -2.63
N PHE A 33 21.85 -8.41 -3.57
CA PHE A 33 22.29 -9.64 -4.23
C PHE A 33 22.31 -9.46 -5.75
N PRO A 34 23.36 -8.84 -6.33
CA PRO A 34 23.41 -8.52 -7.76
C PRO A 34 23.22 -9.73 -8.70
N ILE A 35 23.54 -10.94 -8.23
CA ILE A 35 23.31 -12.19 -8.97
C ILE A 35 21.82 -12.41 -9.32
N THR A 36 20.90 -11.89 -8.50
CA THR A 36 19.45 -11.96 -8.71
C THR A 36 18.95 -11.08 -9.85
N LYS A 37 19.78 -10.17 -10.40
CA LYS A 37 19.39 -9.34 -11.56
C LYS A 37 19.00 -10.18 -12.78
N LYS A 38 19.62 -11.35 -12.93
CA LYS A 38 19.41 -12.25 -14.07
C LYS A 38 18.21 -13.18 -13.88
N THR A 39 17.71 -13.35 -12.65
CA THR A 39 16.59 -14.26 -12.38
C THR A 39 15.27 -13.67 -12.84
N GLU A 40 14.31 -14.55 -13.15
CA GLU A 40 13.01 -14.16 -13.70
C GLU A 40 12.11 -13.50 -12.65
N LEU A 41 12.25 -13.84 -11.37
CA LEU A 41 11.39 -13.34 -10.30
C LEU A 41 11.48 -11.80 -10.15
N PRO A 42 12.66 -11.16 -9.98
CA PRO A 42 12.71 -9.70 -9.89
C PRO A 42 12.27 -8.98 -11.16
N LYS A 43 12.47 -9.59 -12.34
CA LYS A 43 11.98 -9.03 -13.61
C LYS A 43 10.45 -9.04 -13.65
N PHE A 44 9.83 -10.15 -13.27
CA PHE A 44 8.38 -10.30 -13.19
C PHE A 44 7.77 -9.29 -12.22
N LEU A 45 8.31 -9.20 -10.99
CA LEU A 45 7.79 -8.27 -9.99
C LEU A 45 7.94 -6.80 -10.43
N LEU A 46 9.03 -6.42 -11.10
CA LEU A 46 9.17 -5.06 -11.64
C LEU A 46 8.22 -4.78 -12.79
N LYS A 47 7.93 -5.77 -13.65
CA LYS A 47 6.97 -5.64 -14.76
C LYS A 47 5.57 -5.31 -14.25
N TYR A 48 5.13 -5.98 -13.19
CA TYR A 48 3.78 -5.82 -12.63
C TYR A 48 3.73 -4.91 -11.38
N ARG A 49 4.83 -4.24 -11.03
CA ARG A 49 4.98 -3.43 -9.79
C ARG A 49 3.84 -2.45 -9.58
N ARG A 50 3.40 -1.77 -10.64
CA ARG A 50 2.34 -0.76 -10.59
C ARG A 50 0.97 -1.37 -10.26
N GLN A 51 0.64 -2.51 -10.87
CA GLN A 51 -0.60 -3.22 -10.58
C GLN A 51 -0.60 -3.79 -9.16
N ILE A 52 0.53 -4.36 -8.73
CA ILE A 52 0.70 -4.86 -7.35
C ILE A 52 0.54 -3.72 -6.34
N GLY A 53 1.10 -2.54 -6.61
CA GLY A 53 0.93 -1.35 -5.76
C GLY A 53 -0.52 -0.86 -5.65
N VAL A 54 -1.27 -0.88 -6.76
CA VAL A 54 -2.71 -0.56 -6.73
C VAL A 54 -3.49 -1.59 -5.92
N ILE A 55 -3.18 -2.88 -6.05
CA ILE A 55 -3.79 -3.94 -5.24
C ILE A 55 -3.46 -3.74 -3.75
N ALA A 56 -2.22 -3.37 -3.41
CA ALA A 56 -1.82 -3.05 -2.04
C ALA A 56 -2.68 -1.91 -1.46
N PHE A 57 -2.92 -0.85 -2.25
CA PHE A 57 -3.83 0.24 -1.85
C PHE A 57 -5.27 -0.24 -1.65
N LEU A 58 -5.82 -1.07 -2.54
CA LEU A 58 -7.19 -1.58 -2.38
C LEU A 58 -7.36 -2.37 -1.09
N PHE A 59 -6.40 -3.23 -0.74
CA PHE A 59 -6.40 -3.96 0.52
C PHE A 59 -6.26 -3.03 1.74
N ALA A 60 -5.36 -2.05 1.69
CA ALA A 60 -5.19 -1.06 2.75
C ALA A 60 -6.43 -0.17 2.93
N PHE A 61 -7.10 0.19 1.83
CA PHE A 61 -8.34 0.96 1.85
C PHE A 61 -9.48 0.16 2.48
N ALA A 62 -9.67 -1.09 2.06
CA ALA A 62 -10.67 -1.97 2.66
C ALA A 62 -10.39 -2.21 4.16
N HIS A 63 -9.13 -2.39 4.55
CA HIS A 63 -8.70 -2.45 5.94
C HIS A 63 -9.13 -1.19 6.72
N GLY A 64 -8.82 0.01 6.20
CA GLY A 64 -9.18 1.28 6.83
C GLY A 64 -10.69 1.48 6.96
N VAL A 65 -11.46 1.19 5.92
CA VAL A 65 -12.93 1.30 5.93
C VAL A 65 -13.56 0.42 7.01
N LEU A 66 -13.12 -0.85 7.12
CA LEU A 66 -13.64 -1.76 8.15
C LEU A 66 -13.26 -1.34 9.57
N LEU A 67 -12.09 -0.73 9.74
CA LEU A 67 -11.62 -0.24 11.03
C LEU A 67 -12.43 0.98 11.50
N LEU A 68 -12.70 1.91 10.58
CA LEU A 68 -13.55 3.09 10.83
C LEU A 68 -15.00 2.70 11.09
N SER A 69 -15.54 1.72 10.37
CA SER A 69 -16.95 1.28 10.53
C SER A 69 -17.27 0.67 11.90
N LYS A 70 -16.25 0.27 12.66
CA LYS A 70 -16.42 -0.40 13.97
C LYS A 70 -16.36 0.52 15.17
N ARG A 71 -15.91 1.76 14.99
CA ARG A 71 -15.70 2.69 16.09
C ARG A 71 -16.45 3.98 15.84
N ASN A 72 -16.87 4.61 16.93
CA ASN A 72 -17.23 6.02 16.92
C ASN A 72 -15.94 6.80 16.70
N PHE A 73 -15.61 7.03 15.43
CA PHE A 73 -14.41 7.75 15.04
C PHE A 73 -14.61 9.24 15.35
N ASP A 74 -14.11 9.68 16.49
CA ASP A 74 -14.07 11.09 16.86
C ASP A 74 -12.67 11.64 16.65
N ILE A 75 -12.53 12.53 15.66
CA ILE A 75 -11.24 13.16 15.33
C ILE A 75 -10.75 14.14 16.39
N PHE A 76 -11.63 14.60 17.29
CA PHE A 76 -11.28 15.51 18.38
C PHE A 76 -10.88 14.77 19.66
N ASP A 77 -11.08 13.46 19.72
CA ASP A 77 -10.59 12.61 20.79
C ASP A 77 -9.08 12.32 20.61
N SER A 78 -8.29 12.72 21.60
CA SER A 78 -6.82 12.57 21.59
C SER A 78 -6.38 11.11 21.57
N GLN A 79 -7.18 10.20 22.15
CA GLN A 79 -6.91 8.77 22.14
C GLN A 79 -7.13 8.18 20.75
N THR A 80 -8.22 8.55 20.09
CA THR A 80 -8.51 8.19 18.69
C THR A 80 -7.41 8.69 17.76
N TYR A 81 -7.01 9.96 17.88
CA TYR A 81 -5.94 10.52 17.05
C TYR A 81 -4.62 9.73 17.20
N SER A 82 -4.19 9.45 18.43
CA SER A 82 -2.93 8.75 18.70
C SER A 82 -2.89 7.34 18.12
N ILE A 83 -4.03 6.66 18.03
CA ILE A 83 -4.15 5.29 17.50
C ILE A 83 -4.17 5.29 15.97
N TYR A 84 -4.86 6.25 15.34
CA TYR A 84 -5.17 6.19 13.91
C TYR A 84 -4.34 7.10 13.01
N ALA A 85 -3.67 8.11 13.56
CA ALA A 85 -2.97 9.13 12.76
C ALA A 85 -2.00 8.51 11.74
N THR A 86 -1.18 7.55 12.16
CA THR A 86 -0.21 6.87 11.28
C THR A 86 -0.90 6.08 10.17
N GLY A 87 -1.99 5.38 10.48
CA GLY A 87 -2.79 4.63 9.50
C GLY A 87 -3.44 5.54 8.47
N VAL A 88 -4.05 6.66 8.90
CA VAL A 88 -4.67 7.65 8.02
C VAL A 88 -3.63 8.30 7.11
N VAL A 89 -2.49 8.73 7.64
CA VAL A 89 -1.40 9.29 6.84
C VAL A 89 -0.88 8.28 5.82
N THR A 90 -0.68 7.03 6.23
CA THR A 90 -0.26 5.95 5.32
C THR A 90 -1.27 5.73 4.20
N LEU A 91 -2.57 5.76 4.52
CA LEU A 91 -3.63 5.60 3.55
C LEU A 91 -3.68 6.77 2.54
N ILE A 92 -3.43 8.00 2.99
CA ILE A 92 -3.31 9.17 2.11
C ILE A 92 -2.13 9.00 1.15
N VAL A 93 -0.96 8.57 1.65
CA VAL A 93 0.21 8.31 0.80
C VAL A 93 -0.10 7.23 -0.24
N PHE A 94 -0.72 6.12 0.17
CA PHE A 94 -1.08 5.04 -0.76
C PHE A 94 -2.12 5.50 -1.79
N ALA A 95 -3.08 6.36 -1.39
CA ALA A 95 -4.04 6.94 -2.32
C ALA A 95 -3.35 7.80 -3.38
N LEU A 96 -2.40 8.66 -2.99
CA LEU A 96 -1.60 9.47 -3.93
C LEU A 96 -0.80 8.59 -4.90
N LEU A 97 -0.16 7.52 -4.40
CA LEU A 97 0.58 6.57 -5.22
C LEU A 97 -0.36 5.82 -6.19
N ALA A 98 -1.53 5.39 -5.74
CA ALA A 98 -2.52 4.70 -6.57
C ALA A 98 -3.11 5.61 -7.66
N ILE A 99 -3.50 6.84 -7.31
CA ILE A 99 -4.01 7.84 -8.26
C ILE A 99 -2.95 8.14 -9.33
N THR A 100 -1.66 8.17 -8.97
CA THR A 100 -0.56 8.41 -9.92
C THR A 100 -0.05 7.15 -10.62
N SER A 101 -0.68 5.99 -10.41
CA SER A 101 -0.29 4.69 -10.99
C SER A 101 -0.93 4.37 -12.34
N ASN A 102 -1.26 5.38 -13.15
CA ASN A 102 -1.83 5.21 -14.49
C ASN A 102 -0.98 5.89 -15.57
N ASP A 103 -1.18 5.51 -16.84
CA ASP A 103 -0.35 5.99 -17.95
C ASP A 103 -0.55 7.49 -18.23
N TRP A 104 -1.72 8.04 -17.94
CA TRP A 104 -1.98 9.48 -18.08
C TRP A 104 -1.14 10.29 -17.07
N SER A 105 -1.10 9.88 -15.80
CA SER A 105 -0.31 10.53 -14.76
C SER A 105 1.19 10.47 -15.07
N ILE A 106 1.69 9.35 -15.58
CA ILE A 106 3.10 9.22 -16.01
C ILE A 106 3.42 10.22 -17.12
N LYS A 107 2.58 10.28 -18.16
CA LYS A 107 2.74 11.22 -19.28
C LYS A 107 2.68 12.68 -18.81
N LYS A 108 1.79 13.00 -17.87
CA LYS A 108 1.60 14.37 -17.35
C LYS A 108 2.74 14.81 -16.43
N MET A 109 3.18 13.95 -15.49
CA MET A 109 4.18 14.29 -14.45
C MET A 109 5.63 14.17 -14.91
N LYS A 110 5.91 13.37 -15.96
CA LYS A 110 7.26 13.19 -16.53
C LYS A 110 8.29 12.83 -15.43
N LYS A 111 9.36 13.61 -15.29
CA LYS A 111 10.45 13.38 -14.31
C LYS A 111 9.99 13.38 -12.86
N ASN A 112 8.90 14.10 -12.54
CA ASN A 112 8.38 14.18 -11.18
C ASN A 112 7.70 12.87 -10.76
N TRP A 113 7.25 12.05 -11.72
CA TRP A 113 6.67 10.75 -11.41
C TRP A 113 7.68 9.82 -10.73
N LYS A 114 8.92 9.77 -11.24
CA LYS A 114 10.03 8.99 -10.65
C LYS A 114 10.55 9.55 -9.31
N LYS A 115 10.16 10.77 -8.93
CA LYS A 115 10.46 11.31 -7.60
C LYS A 115 9.43 10.85 -6.57
N LEU A 116 8.19 10.62 -7.02
CA LEU A 116 7.09 10.15 -6.19
C LEU A 116 7.11 8.62 -6.01
N HIS A 117 7.49 7.88 -7.05
CA HIS A 117 7.58 6.41 -7.12
C HIS A 117 9.02 5.93 -7.19
#